data_AF-A0A031FRF7-F1
#
_entry.id   AF-A0A031FRF7-F1
#
_cell.length_a   1.000
_cell.length_b   1.000
_cell.length_c   1.000
_cell.angle_alpha   90.00
_cell.angle_beta   90.00
_cell.angle_gamma   90.00
#
_symmetry.space_group_name_H-M   'P 1'
#
loop_
_entity.id
_entity.type
_entity.pdbx_description
1 polymer ?
#
loop_
_entity_poly.entity_id
_entity_poly.type
_entity_poly.pdbx_seq_one_letter_code
_entity_poly.pdbx_strand_id
1 'polypeptide(L)'
;MTSSAPPRVARLRARLLTALAGDPTGMAPYVRALADGDDTGYFVENGPAWTVHAGMGTLVAGIRALLLQALHPGALAGVHDWSRYRDDPIGRLTGTVRWVITLTYGSTTQADAETARVGRFHQRVQGEYVAGDGSARRESRTNATRFSRAKASLIVP
;
A
#
# COMPACT_ATOMS: atom_id res chain seq x y z
N MET A 1 -11.20 -11.02 33.48
CA MET A 1 -11.05 -9.62 33.92
C MET A 1 -9.98 -8.95 33.07
N THR A 2 -10.35 -8.32 31.95
CA THR A 2 -9.39 -7.56 31.13
C THR A 2 -9.20 -6.18 31.76
N SER A 3 -8.08 -5.97 32.43
CA SER A 3 -7.69 -4.63 32.90
C SER A 3 -7.55 -3.71 31.68
N SER A 4 -8.42 -2.70 31.58
CA SER A 4 -8.35 -1.73 30.49
C SER A 4 -7.08 -0.90 30.67
N ALA A 5 -6.28 -0.75 29.61
CA ALA A 5 -5.05 0.04 29.65
C ALA A 5 -5.33 1.46 30.21
N PRO A 6 -4.37 2.07 30.96
CA PRO A 6 -4.53 3.41 31.49
C PRO A 6 -4.94 4.42 30.40
N PRO A 7 -5.75 5.45 30.68
CA PRO A 7 -6.29 6.36 29.66
C PRO A 7 -5.24 7.01 28.76
N ARG A 8 -4.03 7.28 29.29
CA ARG A 8 -2.90 7.79 28.51
C ARG A 8 -2.39 6.78 27.48
N VAL A 9 -2.25 5.53 27.88
CA VAL A 9 -1.80 4.42 27.02
C VAL A 9 -2.82 4.14 25.93
N ALA A 10 -4.12 4.15 26.26
CA ALA A 10 -5.19 3.98 25.29
C ALA A 10 -5.17 5.09 24.21
N ARG A 11 -4.99 6.36 24.60
CA ARG A 11 -4.86 7.49 23.66
C ARG A 11 -3.61 7.39 22.79
N LEU A 12 -2.47 6.98 23.36
CA LEU A 12 -1.24 6.79 22.59
C LEU A 12 -1.41 5.67 21.56
N ARG A 13 -1.96 4.52 21.97
CA ARG A 13 -2.26 3.40 21.07
C ARG A 13 -3.17 3.84 19.92
N ALA A 14 -4.26 4.55 20.23
CA ALA A 14 -5.18 5.04 19.20
C ALA A 14 -4.45 5.95 18.18
N ARG A 15 -3.60 6.87 18.63
CA ARG A 15 -2.81 7.74 17.74
C ARG A 15 -1.85 6.95 16.84
N LEU A 16 -1.16 5.96 17.39
CA LEU A 16 -0.26 5.10 16.61
C LEU A 16 -1.02 4.29 15.57
N LEU A 17 -2.17 3.72 15.94
CA LEU A 17 -3.01 2.95 15.02
C LEU A 17 -3.64 3.85 13.96
N THR A 18 -4.08 5.06 14.28
CA THR A 18 -4.52 6.04 13.27
C THR A 18 -3.39 6.38 12.30
N ALA A 19 -2.16 6.58 12.77
CA ALA A 19 -1.04 6.91 11.90
C ALA A 19 -0.65 5.76 10.95
N LEU A 20 -0.73 4.50 11.42
CA LEU A 20 -0.29 3.32 10.66
C LEU A 20 -1.40 2.69 9.81
N ALA A 21 -2.63 2.69 10.32
CA ALA A 21 -3.78 1.97 9.76
C ALA A 21 -4.95 2.90 9.36
N GLY A 22 -4.88 4.20 9.66
CA GLY A 22 -5.97 5.15 9.40
C GLY A 22 -7.18 4.99 10.32
N ASP A 23 -7.12 4.09 11.31
CA ASP A 23 -8.23 3.78 12.22
C ASP A 23 -7.69 3.58 13.65
N PRO A 24 -8.31 4.21 14.67
CA PRO A 24 -7.80 4.18 16.05
C PRO A 24 -7.90 2.80 16.72
N THR A 25 -8.65 1.87 16.14
CA THR A 25 -8.81 0.50 16.63
C THR A 25 -7.89 -0.49 15.92
N GLY A 26 -7.31 -0.10 14.79
CA GLY A 26 -6.58 -0.98 13.87
C GLY A 26 -7.50 -1.82 12.97
N MET A 27 -8.81 -1.82 13.22
CA MET A 27 -9.81 -2.51 12.40
C MET A 27 -10.37 -1.56 11.34
N ALA A 28 -9.52 -0.98 10.50
CA ALA A 28 -10.01 -0.13 9.41
C ALA A 28 -11.05 -0.88 8.55
N PRO A 29 -11.95 -0.19 7.83
CA PRO A 29 -13.02 -0.84 7.06
C PRO A 29 -12.52 -1.94 6.12
N TYR A 30 -11.34 -1.77 5.51
CA TYR A 30 -10.74 -2.78 4.63
C TYR A 30 -10.25 -4.02 5.38
N VAL A 31 -9.85 -3.90 6.66
CA VAL A 31 -9.47 -5.05 7.50
C VAL A 31 -10.70 -5.87 7.86
N ARG A 32 -11.79 -5.21 8.23
CA ARG A 32 -13.07 -5.88 8.52
C ARG A 32 -13.59 -6.64 7.30
N ALA A 33 -13.49 -6.02 6.12
CA ALA A 33 -13.97 -6.61 4.88
C ALA A 33 -13.24 -7.92 4.49
N LEU A 34 -12.00 -8.14 4.96
CA LEU A 34 -11.28 -9.38 4.65
C LEU A 34 -12.02 -10.63 5.15
N ALA A 35 -12.78 -10.51 6.24
CA ALA A 35 -13.58 -11.59 6.79
C ALA A 35 -14.72 -12.04 5.87
N ASP A 36 -15.11 -11.22 4.90
CA ASP A 36 -16.16 -11.52 3.93
C ASP A 36 -15.64 -12.28 2.70
N GLY A 37 -14.34 -12.62 2.65
CA GLY A 37 -13.74 -13.39 1.56
C GLY A 37 -14.16 -14.86 1.56
N ASP A 38 -14.24 -15.46 0.37
CA ASP A 38 -14.78 -16.80 0.13
C ASP A 38 -13.73 -17.85 -0.32
N ASP A 39 -12.47 -17.45 -0.52
CA ASP A 39 -11.35 -18.32 -0.86
C ASP A 39 -10.06 -17.96 -0.11
N THR A 40 -8.99 -18.72 -0.35
CA THR A 40 -7.67 -18.51 0.29
C THR A 40 -6.86 -17.34 -0.28
N GLY A 41 -7.34 -16.70 -1.33
CA GLY A 41 -6.60 -15.68 -2.07
C GLY A 41 -5.33 -16.19 -2.76
N TYR A 42 -4.47 -15.24 -3.13
CA TYR A 42 -3.23 -15.50 -3.87
C TYR A 42 -2.11 -16.11 -3.01
N PHE A 43 -2.16 -15.94 -1.70
CA PHE A 43 -1.11 -16.40 -0.79
C PHE A 43 -1.71 -17.30 0.28
N VAL A 44 -1.19 -18.53 0.36
CA VAL A 44 -1.60 -19.50 1.36
C VAL A 44 -1.44 -18.95 2.78
N GLU A 45 -2.44 -19.20 3.62
CA GLU A 45 -2.43 -18.85 5.03
C GLU A 45 -1.17 -19.42 5.72
N ASN A 46 -0.53 -18.60 6.56
CA ASN A 46 0.74 -18.91 7.23
C ASN A 46 1.93 -19.22 6.29
N GLY A 47 1.80 -18.98 4.99
CA GLY A 47 2.89 -19.09 4.03
C GLY A 47 3.96 -17.99 4.18
N PRO A 48 4.97 -17.97 3.29
CA PRO A 48 6.06 -17.00 3.37
C PRO A 48 5.61 -15.54 3.32
N ALA A 49 4.69 -15.20 2.41
CA ALA A 49 4.17 -13.84 2.29
C ALA A 49 3.43 -13.39 3.55
N TRP A 50 2.56 -14.26 4.11
CA TRP A 50 1.87 -14.02 5.38
C TRP A 50 2.85 -13.78 6.52
N THR A 51 3.86 -14.65 6.64
CA THR A 51 4.87 -14.60 7.69
C THR A 51 5.69 -13.30 7.63
N VAL A 52 6.16 -12.93 6.44
CA VAL A 52 6.93 -11.70 6.24
C VAL A 52 6.08 -10.48 6.54
N HIS A 53 4.88 -10.40 5.96
CA HIS A 53 3.99 -9.24 6.12
C HIS A 53 3.41 -9.09 7.54
N ALA A 54 3.32 -10.17 8.32
CA ALA A 54 2.94 -10.12 9.74
C ALA A 54 4.08 -9.65 10.66
N GLY A 55 5.33 -9.71 10.19
CA GLY A 55 6.51 -9.38 10.97
C GLY A 55 6.87 -7.88 10.99
N MET A 56 7.55 -7.46 12.06
CA MET A 56 8.09 -6.09 12.20
C MET A 56 9.05 -5.68 11.08
N GLY A 57 9.71 -6.65 10.43
CA GLY A 57 10.57 -6.40 9.27
C GLY A 57 9.85 -5.69 8.14
N THR A 58 8.54 -5.93 7.97
CA THR A 58 7.72 -5.26 6.94
C THR A 58 7.58 -3.77 7.20
N LEU A 59 7.45 -3.34 8.45
CA LEU A 59 7.41 -1.92 8.79
C LEU A 59 8.73 -1.23 8.43
N VAL A 60 9.86 -1.85 8.78
CA VAL A 60 11.20 -1.32 8.48
C VAL A 60 11.43 -1.27 6.96
N ALA A 61 11.08 -2.33 6.25
CA ALA A 61 11.17 -2.39 4.80
C ALA A 61 10.28 -1.34 4.12
N GLY A 62 9.07 -1.11 4.64
CA GLY A 62 8.14 -0.09 4.16
C GLY A 62 8.71 1.32 4.31
N ILE A 63 9.24 1.67 5.48
CA ILE A 63 9.89 2.98 5.70
C ILE A 63 11.07 3.16 4.74
N ARG A 64 11.92 2.15 4.61
CA ARG A 64 13.05 2.17 3.67
C ARG A 64 12.58 2.38 2.24
N ALA A 65 11.53 1.68 1.81
CA ALA A 65 10.97 1.81 0.47
C ALA A 65 10.44 3.22 0.21
N LEU A 66 9.76 3.84 1.20
CA LEU A 66 9.28 5.21 1.09
C LEU A 66 10.43 6.23 0.97
N LEU A 67 11.50 6.05 1.74
CA LEU A 67 12.69 6.91 1.64
C LEU A 67 13.37 6.77 0.27
N LEU A 68 13.53 5.54 -0.22
CA LEU A 68 14.07 5.30 -1.56
C LEU A 68 13.17 5.86 -2.67
N GLN A 69 11.85 5.75 -2.50
CA GLN A 69 10.88 6.30 -3.45
C GLN A 69 10.93 7.84 -3.48
N ALA A 70 11.10 8.49 -2.33
CA ALA A 70 11.25 9.94 -2.25
C ALA A 70 12.52 10.45 -2.95
N LEU A 71 13.55 9.62 -3.06
CA LEU A 71 14.79 9.92 -3.79
C LEU A 71 14.67 9.67 -5.30
N HIS A 72 13.64 8.97 -5.77
CA HIS A 72 13.48 8.66 -7.19
C HIS A 72 12.77 9.80 -7.95
N PRO A 73 13.43 10.50 -8.89
CA PRO A 73 12.89 11.72 -9.50
C PRO A 73 11.53 11.51 -10.18
N GLY A 74 11.35 10.39 -10.88
CA GLY A 74 10.08 10.08 -11.54
C GLY A 74 8.96 9.73 -10.56
N ALA A 75 9.30 9.10 -9.43
CA ALA A 75 8.29 8.75 -8.43
C ALA A 75 7.82 10.01 -7.69
N LEU A 76 8.76 10.91 -7.38
CA LEU A 76 8.45 12.18 -6.75
C LEU A 76 7.64 13.10 -7.68
N ALA A 77 7.97 13.17 -8.97
CA ALA A 77 7.19 13.90 -9.98
C ALA A 77 5.75 13.38 -10.04
N GLY A 78 5.57 12.06 -10.15
CA GLY A 78 4.23 11.46 -10.15
C GLY A 78 3.43 11.73 -8.86
N VAL A 79 4.09 11.73 -7.70
CA VAL A 79 3.45 12.07 -6.42
C VAL A 79 3.07 13.54 -6.34
N HIS A 80 3.96 14.42 -6.80
CA HIS A 80 3.78 15.87 -6.80
C HIS A 80 2.63 16.30 -7.72
N ASP A 81 2.58 15.75 -8.92
CA ASP A 81 1.66 16.19 -9.98
C ASP A 81 0.29 15.49 -9.89
N TRP A 82 0.25 14.24 -9.42
CA TRP A 82 -0.94 13.39 -9.56
C TRP A 82 -1.50 12.84 -8.26
N SER A 83 -0.98 13.26 -7.10
CA SER A 83 -1.47 12.76 -5.82
C SER A 83 -1.83 13.87 -4.83
N ARG A 84 -2.85 13.60 -4.01
CA ARG A 84 -3.26 14.45 -2.89
C ARG A 84 -2.32 14.34 -1.68
N TYR A 85 -1.02 14.08 -1.91
CA TYR A 85 -0.07 13.86 -0.83
C TYR A 85 0.09 15.06 0.11
N ARG A 86 0.03 16.28 -0.45
CA ARG A 86 0.14 17.51 0.34
C ARG A 86 -1.02 17.68 1.31
N ASP A 87 -2.24 17.34 0.86
CA ASP A 87 -3.46 17.57 1.62
C ASP A 87 -3.81 16.37 2.52
N ASP A 88 -3.45 15.15 2.09
CA ASP A 88 -3.79 13.90 2.77
C ASP A 88 -2.67 12.84 2.65
N PRO A 89 -1.54 13.04 3.35
CA PRO A 89 -0.42 12.10 3.34
C PRO A 89 -0.78 10.77 4.02
N ILE A 90 -1.57 10.82 5.10
CA ILE A 90 -1.98 9.63 5.85
C ILE A 90 -2.94 8.78 5.02
N GLY A 91 -3.94 9.36 4.35
CA GLY A 91 -4.86 8.63 3.50
C GLY A 91 -4.16 7.97 2.30
N ARG A 92 -3.08 8.56 1.77
CA ARG A 92 -2.23 7.89 0.77
C ARG A 92 -1.52 6.67 1.33
N LEU A 93 -0.92 6.78 2.52
CA LEU A 93 -0.28 5.66 3.18
C LEU A 93 -1.31 4.55 3.47
N THR A 94 -2.46 4.89 4.03
CA THR A 94 -3.58 3.96 4.25
C THR A 94 -4.01 3.28 2.96
N GLY A 95 -4.00 3.99 1.82
CA GLY A 95 -4.29 3.42 0.50
C GLY A 95 -3.30 2.31 0.10
N THR A 96 -2.00 2.53 0.32
CA THR A 96 -0.95 1.53 0.06
C THR A 96 -1.06 0.36 1.03
N VAL A 97 -1.23 0.62 2.32
CA VAL A 97 -1.38 -0.42 3.36
C VAL A 97 -2.59 -1.29 3.04
N ARG A 98 -3.75 -0.69 2.70
CA ARG A 98 -4.94 -1.40 2.26
C ARG A 98 -4.65 -2.34 1.10
N TRP A 99 -3.93 -1.88 0.07
CA TRP A 99 -3.60 -2.72 -1.08
C TRP A 99 -2.71 -3.90 -0.69
N VAL A 100 -1.63 -3.68 0.07
CA VAL A 100 -0.71 -4.76 0.51
C VAL A 100 -1.44 -5.77 1.38
N ILE A 101 -2.23 -5.31 2.36
CA ILE A 101 -2.98 -6.17 3.28
C ILE A 101 -4.02 -6.98 2.51
N THR A 102 -4.81 -6.34 1.65
CA THR A 102 -5.87 -7.05 0.89
C THR A 102 -5.28 -8.05 -0.10
N LEU A 103 -4.17 -7.71 -0.76
CA LEU A 103 -3.49 -8.61 -1.68
C LEU A 103 -2.89 -9.83 -0.97
N THR A 104 -2.44 -9.68 0.28
CA THR A 104 -1.79 -10.76 1.04
C THR A 104 -2.80 -11.65 1.75
N TYR A 105 -3.81 -11.05 2.38
CA TYR A 105 -4.68 -11.71 3.35
C TYR A 105 -6.14 -11.82 2.89
N GLY A 106 -6.52 -11.16 1.80
CA GLY A 106 -7.89 -11.22 1.27
C GLY A 106 -8.06 -12.33 0.24
N SER A 107 -9.32 -12.61 -0.08
CA SER A 107 -9.71 -13.51 -1.18
C SER A 107 -9.20 -13.00 -2.53
N THR A 108 -9.19 -13.88 -3.54
CA THR A 108 -8.77 -13.56 -4.92
C THR A 108 -9.57 -12.38 -5.47
N THR A 109 -10.90 -12.43 -5.30
CA THR A 109 -11.81 -11.37 -5.73
C THR A 109 -11.48 -10.03 -5.08
N GLN A 110 -11.18 -10.01 -3.78
CA GLN A 110 -10.82 -8.79 -3.06
C GLN A 110 -9.47 -8.23 -3.51
N ALA A 111 -8.49 -9.12 -3.68
CA ALA A 111 -7.16 -8.76 -4.16
C ALA A 111 -7.19 -8.17 -5.58
N ASP A 112 -8.01 -8.75 -6.46
CA ASP A 112 -8.23 -8.25 -7.82
C ASP A 112 -8.92 -6.89 -7.84
N ALA A 113 -9.97 -6.73 -7.03
CA ALA A 113 -10.68 -5.47 -6.92
C ALA A 113 -9.76 -4.34 -6.42
N GLU A 114 -8.94 -4.60 -5.39
CA GLU A 114 -7.97 -3.61 -4.89
C GLU A 114 -6.83 -3.34 -5.87
N THR A 115 -6.33 -4.36 -6.56
CA THR A 115 -5.31 -4.19 -7.61
C THR A 115 -5.85 -3.37 -8.77
N ALA A 116 -7.08 -3.61 -9.20
CA ALA A 116 -7.76 -2.80 -10.21
C ALA A 116 -7.96 -1.34 -9.74
N ARG A 117 -8.32 -1.14 -8.46
CA ARG A 117 -8.45 0.20 -7.85
C ARG A 117 -7.14 0.97 -7.91
N VAL A 118 -6.03 0.37 -7.48
CA VAL A 118 -4.70 0.98 -7.56
C VAL A 118 -4.28 1.23 -9.00
N GLY A 119 -4.55 0.28 -9.89
CA GLY A 119 -4.29 0.40 -11.33
C GLY A 119 -4.94 1.64 -11.94
N ARG A 120 -6.20 1.94 -11.60
CA ARG A 120 -6.89 3.17 -12.08
C ARG A 120 -6.21 4.46 -11.65
N PHE A 121 -5.58 4.50 -10.46
CA PHE A 121 -4.80 5.66 -10.04
C PHE A 121 -3.49 5.77 -10.83
N HIS A 122 -2.78 4.66 -11.01
CA HIS A 122 -1.53 4.65 -11.77
C HIS A 122 -1.71 4.96 -13.26
N GLN A 123 -2.85 4.61 -13.86
CA GLN A 123 -3.17 4.96 -15.26
C GLN A 123 -3.26 6.47 -15.53
N ARG A 124 -3.46 7.28 -14.48
CA ARG A 124 -3.55 8.74 -14.59
C ARG A 124 -2.19 9.42 -14.54
N VAL A 125 -1.16 8.75 -14.01
CA VAL A 125 0.18 9.30 -13.88
C VAL A 125 0.82 9.40 -15.27
N GLN A 126 1.04 10.63 -15.71
CA GLN A 126 1.67 10.97 -16.99
C GLN A 126 2.54 12.20 -16.80
N GLY A 127 3.73 12.23 -17.40
CA GLY A 127 4.59 13.40 -17.27
C GLY A 127 6.01 13.17 -17.77
N GLU A 128 6.79 14.24 -17.77
CA GLU A 128 8.21 14.21 -18.06
C GLU A 128 8.98 14.58 -16.80
N TYR A 129 10.09 13.88 -16.56
CA TYR A 129 10.96 14.16 -15.44
C TYR A 129 12.43 14.04 -15.87
N VAL A 130 13.30 14.79 -15.20
CA VAL A 130 14.75 14.67 -15.37
C VAL A 130 15.26 13.60 -14.41
N ALA A 131 15.88 12.55 -14.94
CA ALA A 131 16.45 11.47 -14.15
C ALA A 131 17.72 11.94 -13.41
N GLY A 132 18.18 11.16 -12.44
CA GLY A 132 19.36 11.50 -11.63
C GLY A 132 20.67 11.59 -12.43
N ASP A 133 20.68 11.08 -13.66
CA ASP A 133 21.79 11.17 -14.62
C ASP A 133 21.66 12.39 -15.57
N GLY A 134 20.65 13.25 -15.36
CA GLY A 134 20.37 14.42 -16.19
C GLY A 134 19.58 14.13 -17.48
N SER A 135 19.26 12.87 -17.78
CA SER A 135 18.47 12.52 -18.96
C SER A 135 16.98 12.85 -18.76
N ALA A 136 16.34 13.45 -19.77
CA ALA A 136 14.89 13.63 -19.78
C ALA A 136 14.20 12.28 -20.06
N ARG A 137 13.27 11.87 -19.19
CA ARG A 137 12.45 10.68 -19.37
C ARG A 137 10.98 11.03 -19.35
N ARG A 138 10.23 10.34 -20.21
CA ARG A 138 8.78 10.44 -20.30
C ARG A 138 8.13 9.22 -19.65
N GLU A 139 7.36 9.44 -18.60
CA GLU A 139 6.39 8.46 -18.14
C GLU A 139 5.12 8.58 -18.99
N SER A 140 4.86 7.56 -19.80
CA SER A 140 3.67 7.46 -20.64
C SER A 140 2.79 6.27 -20.22
N ARG A 141 1.50 6.34 -20.56
CA ARG A 141 0.47 5.30 -20.36
C ARG A 141 0.97 3.87 -20.68
N THR A 142 1.86 3.71 -21.65
CA THR A 142 2.42 2.42 -22.07
C THR A 142 3.34 1.77 -21.03
N ASN A 143 4.07 2.56 -20.22
CA ASN A 143 4.98 2.03 -19.18
C ASN A 143 4.26 1.68 -17.87
N ALA A 144 3.24 2.45 -17.47
CA ALA A 144 2.38 2.10 -16.34
C ALA A 144 1.67 0.73 -16.55
N THR A 145 1.34 0.42 -17.81
CA THR A 145 0.75 -0.86 -18.21
C THR A 145 1.76 -2.01 -18.14
N ARG A 146 3.06 -1.78 -18.40
CA ARG A 146 4.13 -2.78 -18.20
C ARG A 146 4.36 -3.10 -16.73
N PHE A 147 4.31 -2.12 -15.83
CA PHE A 147 4.43 -2.35 -14.38
C PHE A 147 3.22 -3.10 -13.81
N SER A 148 2.01 -2.78 -14.29
CA SER A 148 0.77 -3.49 -13.93
C SER A 148 0.75 -4.92 -14.45
N ARG A 149 1.19 -5.16 -15.70
CA ARG A 149 1.30 -6.52 -16.27
C ARG A 149 2.42 -7.33 -15.63
N ALA A 150 3.58 -6.72 -15.33
CA ALA A 150 4.68 -7.40 -14.65
C ALA A 150 4.32 -7.81 -13.21
N LYS A 151 3.51 -7.02 -12.49
CA LYS A 151 2.97 -7.42 -11.18
C LYS A 151 1.95 -8.55 -11.30
N ALA A 152 1.05 -8.51 -12.29
CA ALA A 152 0.06 -9.55 -12.50
C ALA A 152 0.69 -10.90 -12.91
N SER A 153 1.69 -10.89 -13.81
CA SER A 153 2.43 -12.09 -14.22
C SER A 153 3.39 -12.65 -13.16
N LEU A 154 3.60 -11.95 -12.04
CA LEU A 154 4.39 -12.46 -10.91
C LEU A 154 3.51 -13.09 -9.81
N ILE A 155 2.18 -12.90 -9.89
CA ILE A 155 1.22 -13.27 -8.84
C ILE A 155 0.34 -14.46 -9.26
N VAL A 156 0.20 -14.73 -10.56
CA VAL A 156 -0.52 -15.90 -11.08
C VAL A 156 0.37 -16.61 -12.11
N PRO A 157 0.68 -17.91 -11.92
CA PRO A 157 1.37 -18.71 -12.95
C PRO A 157 0.53 -18.83 -14.23
#